data_AF-A0A920KPP8-F1
#
_entry.id   AF-A0A920KPP8-F1
#
_cell.length_a   1.000
_cell.length_b   1.000
_cell.length_c   1.000
_cell.angle_alpha   90.00
_cell.angle_beta   90.00
_cell.angle_gamma   90.00
#
_symmetry.space_group_name_H-M   'P 1'
#
loop_
_entity.id
_entity.type
_entity.pdbx_description
1 polymer ?
#
loop_
_entity_poly.entity_id
_entity_poly.type
_entity_poly.pdbx_seq_one_letter_code
_entity_poly.pdbx_strand_id
1 'polypeptide(L)'
;MSDTISFTQTAGIATLAFNNPQRRNALGAAELDAIESGLSSLDENARALLITSSDDRVFCAGADLTQILDGSLSGDRFQSVTNKIAALPIPSIATLSGNVFGGGAELAPQL
;
A
#
# COMPACT_ATOMS: atom_id res chain seq x y z
N MET A 1 5.81 -14.53 -3.84
CA MET A 1 4.90 -13.78 -2.96
C MET A 1 5.79 -13.10 -1.95
N SER A 2 5.81 -11.77 -1.94
CA SER A 2 6.66 -11.05 -1.01
C SER A 2 5.99 -11.08 0.37
N ASP A 3 6.69 -11.58 1.40
CA ASP A 3 6.22 -11.55 2.79
C ASP A 3 6.03 -10.12 3.34
N THR A 4 6.31 -9.10 2.51
CA THR A 4 6.25 -7.67 2.83
C THR A 4 4.88 -7.03 2.62
N ILE A 5 3.97 -7.65 1.87
CA ILE A 5 2.60 -7.17 1.64
C ILE A 5 1.63 -8.31 1.94
N SER A 6 0.64 -8.06 2.80
CA SER A 6 -0.48 -8.98 2.99
C SER A 6 -1.80 -8.32 2.60
N PHE A 7 -2.69 -9.13 2.04
CA PHE A 7 -4.03 -8.72 1.64
C PHE A 7 -5.03 -9.76 2.13
N THR A 8 -6.04 -9.33 2.89
CA THR A 8 -7.09 -10.20 3.41
C THR A 8 -8.43 -9.51 3.35
N GLN A 9 -9.51 -10.26 3.12
CA GLN A 9 -10.86 -9.73 3.22
C GLN A 9 -11.67 -10.52 4.26
N THR A 10 -12.28 -9.84 5.22
CA THR A 10 -13.10 -10.47 6.26
C THR A 10 -14.28 -9.58 6.61
N ALA A 11 -15.49 -10.14 6.63
CA ALA A 11 -16.73 -9.43 6.95
C ALA A 11 -16.95 -8.13 6.13
N GLY A 12 -16.53 -8.13 4.87
CA GLY A 12 -16.62 -6.99 3.96
C GLY A 12 -15.60 -5.89 4.21
N ILE A 13 -14.56 -6.12 5.02
CA ILE A 13 -13.42 -5.22 5.17
C ILE A 13 -12.22 -5.88 4.51
N ALA A 14 -11.71 -5.26 3.45
CA ALA A 14 -10.42 -5.61 2.87
C ALA A 14 -9.31 -4.93 3.68
N THR A 15 -8.23 -5.64 3.97
CA THR A 15 -7.09 -5.13 4.73
C THR A 15 -5.82 -5.35 3.92
N LEU A 16 -5.15 -4.25 3.59
CA LEU A 16 -3.81 -4.19 3.03
C LEU A 16 -2.84 -3.85 4.16
N ALA A 17 -1.89 -4.74 4.46
CA ALA A 17 -0.89 -4.49 5.50
C ALA A 17 0.54 -4.49 4.95
N PHE A 18 1.32 -3.50 5.36
CA PHE A 18 2.76 -3.40 5.09
C PHE A 18 3.58 -4.07 6.18
N ASN A 19 4.48 -4.98 5.78
CA ASN A 19 5.24 -5.88 6.66
C ASN A 19 6.74 -5.92 6.33
N ASN A 20 7.36 -4.75 6.22
CA ASN A 20 8.82 -4.61 6.07
C ASN A 20 9.38 -3.43 6.89
N PRO A 21 9.22 -3.45 8.22
CA PRO A 21 9.60 -2.33 9.07
C PRO A 21 11.11 -2.01 9.02
N GLN A 22 11.96 -3.00 8.76
CA GLN A 22 13.41 -2.80 8.61
C GLN A 22 13.76 -1.88 7.44
N ARG A 23 12.95 -1.89 6.38
CA ARG A 23 13.07 -0.97 5.23
C ARG A 23 12.06 0.17 5.30
N ARG A 24 11.51 0.44 6.48
CA ARG A 24 10.47 1.45 6.71
C ARG A 24 9.26 1.30 5.78
N ASN A 25 8.93 0.06 5.41
CA ASN A 25 7.87 -0.27 4.46
C ASN A 25 8.01 0.50 3.13
N ALA A 26 9.24 0.66 2.61
CA ALA A 26 9.45 1.19 1.26
C ALA A 26 8.88 0.23 0.20
N LEU A 27 8.17 0.78 -0.78
CA LEU A 27 7.43 0.02 -1.79
C LEU A 27 8.22 -0.04 -3.10
N GLY A 28 8.80 -1.22 -3.37
CA GLY A 28 9.46 -1.54 -4.63
C GLY A 28 8.49 -2.13 -5.66
N ALA A 29 9.03 -2.60 -6.78
CA ALA A 29 8.23 -3.19 -7.86
C ALA A 29 7.39 -4.39 -7.36
N ALA A 30 7.99 -5.29 -6.59
CA ALA A 30 7.31 -6.48 -6.07
C ALA A 30 6.18 -6.13 -5.08
N GLU A 31 6.38 -5.14 -4.22
CA GLU A 31 5.35 -4.65 -3.31
C GLU A 31 4.18 -4.03 -4.06
N LEU A 32 4.48 -3.20 -5.07
CA LEU A 32 3.46 -2.52 -5.88
C LEU A 32 2.65 -3.53 -6.72
N ASP A 33 3.30 -4.55 -7.28
CA ASP A 33 2.61 -5.67 -7.96
C ASP A 33 1.70 -6.44 -7.00
N ALA A 34 2.16 -6.70 -5.77
CA ALA A 34 1.36 -7.38 -4.75
C ALA A 34 0.13 -6.56 -4.33
N ILE A 35 0.28 -5.24 -4.18
CA ILE A 35 -0.84 -4.34 -3.90
C ILE A 35 -1.85 -4.39 -5.05
N GLU A 36 -1.42 -4.21 -6.30
CA GLU A 36 -2.33 -4.25 -7.46
C GLU A 36 -3.08 -5.58 -7.56
N SER A 37 -2.40 -6.69 -7.32
CA SER A 37 -3.01 -8.02 -7.28
C SER A 37 -4.06 -8.13 -6.18
N GLY A 38 -3.76 -7.64 -4.98
CA GLY A 38 -4.71 -7.56 -3.86
C GLY A 38 -5.96 -6.74 -4.21
N LEU A 39 -5.78 -5.54 -4.76
CA LEU A 39 -6.90 -4.68 -5.19
C LEU A 39 -7.75 -5.36 -6.27
N SER A 40 -7.13 -6.09 -7.18
CA SER A 40 -7.82 -6.84 -8.24
C SER A 40 -8.59 -8.06 -7.71
N SER A 41 -8.27 -8.52 -6.49
CA SER A 41 -8.90 -9.66 -5.84
C SER A 41 -10.07 -9.30 -4.92
N LEU A 42 -10.41 -8.01 -4.80
CA LEU A 42 -11.57 -7.55 -4.05
C LEU A 42 -12.85 -8.22 -4.57
N ASP A 43 -13.59 -8.88 -3.68
CA ASP A 43 -14.89 -9.44 -4.03
C ASP A 43 -16.01 -8.37 -3.95
N GLU A 44 -17.19 -8.70 -4.48
CA GLU A 44 -18.35 -7.79 -4.54
C GLU A 44 -18.90 -7.37 -3.16
N ASN A 45 -18.55 -8.09 -2.09
CA ASN A 45 -18.96 -7.79 -0.72
C ASN A 45 -17.98 -6.88 0.02
N ALA A 46 -16.89 -6.43 -0.63
CA ALA A 46 -16.00 -5.45 -0.06
C ALA A 46 -16.76 -4.12 0.16
N ARG A 47 -16.68 -3.58 1.38
CA ARG A 47 -17.36 -2.34 1.80
C ARG A 47 -16.39 -1.23 2.19
N ALA A 48 -15.17 -1.59 2.55
CA ALA A 48 -14.09 -0.65 2.82
C ALA A 48 -12.72 -1.32 2.64
N LEU A 49 -11.71 -0.52 2.31
CA LEU A 49 -10.31 -0.90 2.35
C LEU A 49 -9.65 -0.27 3.58
N LEU A 50 -9.06 -1.09 4.44
CA LEU A 50 -8.16 -0.69 5.52
C LEU A 50 -6.72 -0.84 5.04
N ILE A 51 -5.93 0.23 5.16
CA ILE A 51 -4.50 0.25 4.87
C ILE A 51 -3.76 0.45 6.19
N THR A 52 -2.90 -0.48 6.55
CA THR A 52 -2.19 -0.45 7.84
C THR A 52 -0.75 -0.92 7.70
N SER A 53 0.06 -0.76 8.74
CA SER A 53 1.27 -1.56 8.92
C SER A 53 1.03 -2.68 9.92
N SER A 54 1.83 -3.75 9.83
CA SER A 54 1.98 -4.76 10.87
C SER A 54 2.83 -4.28 12.07
N ASP A 55 3.50 -3.13 11.96
CA ASP A 55 4.35 -2.54 12.99
C ASP A 55 3.90 -1.11 13.34
N ASP A 56 3.59 -0.86 14.60
CA ASP A 56 3.07 0.45 15.07
C ASP A 56 4.09 1.60 15.03
N ARG A 57 5.36 1.32 14.71
CA ARG A 57 6.42 2.34 14.69
C ARG A 57 6.60 2.96 13.30
N VAL A 58 6.10 2.33 12.24
CA VAL A 58 6.29 2.81 10.87
C VAL A 58 5.14 2.43 9.96
N PHE A 59 4.57 3.40 9.27
CA PHE A 59 3.54 3.16 8.27
C PHE A 59 4.16 2.81 6.91
N CYS A 60 4.72 3.79 6.19
CA CYS A 60 5.29 3.63 4.86
C CYS A 60 6.20 4.80 4.51
N ALA A 61 7.35 4.52 3.89
CA ALA A 61 8.29 5.53 3.39
C ALA A 61 7.98 6.00 1.96
N GLY A 62 6.99 5.41 1.30
CA GLY A 62 6.68 5.64 -0.12
C GLY A 62 7.48 4.74 -1.05
N ALA A 63 7.69 5.19 -2.29
CA ALA A 63 8.42 4.43 -3.31
C ALA A 63 9.87 4.13 -2.91
N ASP A 64 10.37 2.95 -3.27
CA ASP A 64 11.76 2.55 -3.06
C ASP A 64 12.70 3.37 -3.94
N LEU A 65 13.28 4.43 -3.38
CA LEU A 65 14.20 5.33 -4.09
C LEU A 65 15.41 4.61 -4.67
N THR A 66 15.88 3.53 -4.04
CA THR A 66 17.02 2.75 -4.58
C THR A 66 16.64 2.13 -5.92
N GLN A 67 15.44 1.54 -6.01
CA GLN A 67 14.91 0.94 -7.24
C GLN A 67 14.56 1.98 -8.31
N ILE A 68 14.20 3.20 -7.91
CA ILE A 68 14.01 4.30 -8.86
C ILE A 68 15.36 4.71 -9.47
N LEU A 69 16.40 4.82 -8.64
CA LEU A 69 17.72 5.28 -9.06
C LEU A 69 18.46 4.23 -9.92
N ASP A 70 18.25 2.94 -9.68
CA ASP A 70 18.84 1.86 -10.49
C ASP A 70 17.99 1.50 -11.73
N GLY A 71 16.79 2.07 -11.84
CA GLY A 71 15.87 1.91 -12.97
C GLY A 71 15.00 0.65 -12.91
N SER A 72 15.03 -0.13 -11.82
CA SER A 72 14.16 -1.31 -11.67
C SER A 72 12.70 -0.94 -11.34
N LEU A 73 12.46 0.28 -10.86
CA LEU A 73 11.13 0.82 -10.61
C LEU A 73 10.93 2.13 -11.39
N SER A 74 9.91 2.17 -12.24
CA SER A 74 9.53 3.42 -12.91
C SER A 74 9.03 4.45 -11.89
N GLY A 75 9.45 5.71 -12.04
CA GLY A 75 9.11 6.78 -11.09
C GLY A 75 7.60 7.08 -10.99
N ASP A 76 6.82 6.72 -12.01
CA ASP A 76 5.36 6.87 -12.06
C ASP A 76 4.60 5.67 -11.48
N ARG A 77 5.27 4.52 -11.26
CA ARG A 77 4.58 3.29 -10.88
C ARG A 77 3.91 3.41 -9.52
N PHE A 78 4.57 4.07 -8.58
CA PHE A 78 4.01 4.34 -7.26
C PHE A 78 2.68 5.10 -7.38
N GLN A 79 2.68 6.21 -8.12
CA GLN A 79 1.50 7.04 -8.34
C GLN A 79 0.38 6.29 -9.07
N SER A 80 0.71 5.43 -10.03
CA SER A 80 -0.27 4.59 -10.73
C SER A 80 -1.03 3.66 -9.76
N VAL A 81 -0.32 3.03 -8.82
CA VAL A 81 -0.94 2.16 -7.81
C VAL A 81 -1.77 2.95 -6.81
N THR A 82 -1.28 4.09 -6.31
CA THR A 82 -2.06 4.92 -5.38
C THR A 82 -3.32 5.49 -6.03
N ASN A 83 -3.27 5.82 -7.32
CA ASN A 83 -4.45 6.24 -8.08
C ASN A 83 -5.50 5.11 -8.19
N LYS A 84 -5.09 3.85 -8.29
CA LYS A 84 -6.02 2.70 -8.27
C LYS A 84 -6.72 2.57 -6.92
N ILE A 85 -6.01 2.80 -5.82
CA ILE A 85 -6.60 2.84 -4.47
C ILE A 85 -7.63 3.98 -4.38
N ALA A 86 -7.26 5.18 -4.84
CA ALA A 86 -8.14 6.34 -4.82
C ALA A 86 -9.39 6.18 -5.72
N ALA A 87 -9.28 5.42 -6.81
CA ALA A 87 -10.39 5.16 -7.74
C ALA A 87 -11.31 4.01 -7.31
N LEU A 88 -11.07 3.36 -6.17
CA LEU A 88 -11.95 2.30 -5.68
C LEU A 88 -13.37 2.82 -5.43
N PRO A 89 -14.41 2.03 -5.75
CA PRO A 89 -15.80 2.40 -5.49
C PRO A 89 -16.18 2.30 -4.00
N ILE A 90 -15.24 1.90 -3.15
CA ILE A 90 -15.41 1.72 -1.70
C ILE A 90 -14.47 2.67 -0.95
N PRO A 91 -14.88 3.16 0.24
CA PRO A 91 -14.02 4.01 1.05
C PRO A 91 -12.73 3.31 1.43
N SER A 92 -11.62 4.05 1.37
CA SER A 92 -10.32 3.61 1.89
C SER A 92 -10.02 4.36 3.20
N ILE A 93 -9.47 3.66 4.19
CA ILE A 93 -9.10 4.17 5.51
C ILE A 93 -7.65 3.76 5.77
N ALA A 94 -6.77 4.72 6.07
CA ALA A 94 -5.39 4.41 6.47
C ALA A 94 -5.20 4.62 7.97
N THR A 95 -4.69 3.60 8.67
CA THR A 95 -4.24 3.73 10.06
C THR A 95 -2.76 4.08 10.07
N LEU A 96 -2.49 5.37 10.25
CA LEU A 96 -1.14 5.93 10.23
C LEU A 96 -0.51 5.80 11.61
N SER A 97 0.38 4.82 11.75
CA SER A 97 1.18 4.62 12.97
C SER A 97 2.62 5.08 12.75
N GLY A 98 3.18 5.80 13.74
CA GLY A 98 4.57 6.27 13.70
C GLY A 98 4.85 7.30 12.60
N ASN A 99 6.03 7.22 11.98
CA ASN A 99 6.45 8.19 10.98
C ASN A 99 5.82 7.93 9.60
N VAL A 100 5.24 8.98 9.01
CA VAL A 100 4.70 8.99 7.64
C VAL A 100 5.49 10.03 6.84
N PHE A 101 6.21 9.59 5.82
CA PHE A 101 7.06 10.47 5.00
C PHE A 101 6.76 10.30 3.51
N GLY A 102 6.86 11.40 2.74
CA GLY A 102 6.81 11.37 1.27
C GLY A 102 5.53 10.74 0.72
N GLY A 103 5.66 9.89 -0.31
CA GLY A 103 4.55 9.16 -0.92
C GLY A 103 3.76 8.26 0.03
N GLY A 104 4.29 7.93 1.21
CA GLY A 104 3.53 7.26 2.27
C GLY A 104 2.32 8.06 2.75
N ALA A 105 2.35 9.40 2.63
CA ALA A 105 1.19 10.26 2.88
C ALA A 105 0.19 10.25 1.70
N GLU A 106 0.63 9.99 0.47
CA GLU A 106 -0.25 9.88 -0.70
C GLU A 106 -1.13 8.62 -0.67
N LEU A 107 -0.70 7.61 0.09
CA LEU A 107 -1.50 6.41 0.41
C LEU A 107 -2.57 6.67 1.48
N ALA A 108 -2.49 7.79 2.21
CA ALA A 108 -3.62 8.22 3.02
C ALA A 108 -4.78 8.63 2.08
N PRO A 109 -6.04 8.40 2.48
CA PRO A 109 -7.17 8.73 1.63
C PRO A 109 -7.10 10.20 1.22
N GLN A 110 -7.01 10.44 -0.10
CA GLN A 110 -7.15 11.77 -0.65
C GLN A 110 -8.65 12.05 -0.72
N LEU A 111 -9.11 12.98 0.12
CA LEU A 111 -10.51 13.42 0.20
C LEU A 111 -10.96 14.09 -1.10
#